data_AF-A0A4Q3DUX7-F1
#
_entry.id   AF-A0A4Q3DUX7-F1
#
_cell.length_a   1.000
_cell.length_b   1.000
_cell.length_c   1.000
_cell.angle_alpha   90.00
_cell.angle_beta   90.00
_cell.angle_gamma   90.00
#
_symmetry.space_group_name_H-M   'P 1'
#
loop_
_entity.id
_entity.type
_entity.pdbx_description
1 polymer ?
#
loop_
_entity_poly.entity_id
_entity_poly.type
_entity_poly.pdbx_seq_one_letter_code
_entity_poly.pdbx_strand_id
1 'polypeptide(L)'
;MKHIVVLTGAGISSESGIKTFRDSDGLWEGYNIEDVATPQAWRRNPQLVQEFYNIRRKAVLEAAPNAAHHALADLEKKHKVTIITQNIDDLHERAGSTNVIHLHGIITRSQSNANPDLTYPIDGWELKMGERCELGSQLRAHVVWFGEDVPMITTAAQICSEADILILVGSSLAVYPAAGLINYVPLGV
;
A
#
# COMPACT_ATOMS: atom_id res chain seq x y z
N MET A 1 -25.78 6.25 -10.99
CA MET A 1 -25.14 5.37 -9.99
C MET A 1 -24.10 6.22 -9.28
N LYS A 2 -24.11 6.29 -7.94
CA LYS A 2 -23.15 7.13 -7.19
C LYS A 2 -21.73 6.56 -7.31
N HIS A 3 -20.73 7.45 -7.35
CA HIS A 3 -19.32 7.11 -7.21
C HIS A 3 -18.92 7.15 -5.74
N ILE A 4 -18.59 5.98 -5.18
CA ILE A 4 -18.13 5.82 -3.82
C ILE A 4 -16.60 5.67 -3.85
N VAL A 5 -15.90 6.59 -3.20
CA VAL A 5 -14.45 6.49 -3.01
C VAL A 5 -14.19 5.98 -1.61
N VAL A 6 -13.36 4.94 -1.50
CA VAL A 6 -13.04 4.31 -0.21
C VAL A 6 -11.56 4.50 0.08
N LEU A 7 -11.22 5.28 1.10
CA LEU A 7 -9.86 5.42 1.61
C LEU A 7 -9.62 4.35 2.66
N THR A 8 -8.65 3.47 2.40
CA THR A 8 -8.30 2.39 3.34
C THR A 8 -6.88 2.52 3.87
N GLY A 9 -6.69 2.11 5.12
CA GLY A 9 -5.38 1.98 5.76
C GLY A 9 -5.23 0.64 6.48
N ALA A 10 -4.12 0.47 7.20
CA ALA A 10 -3.70 -0.84 7.71
C ALA A 10 -4.73 -1.52 8.62
N GLY A 11 -5.57 -0.74 9.30
CA GLY A 11 -6.63 -1.25 10.18
C GLY A 11 -7.61 -2.18 9.47
N ILE A 12 -7.89 -1.99 8.17
CA ILE A 12 -8.79 -2.89 7.42
C ILE A 12 -8.23 -4.31 7.31
N SER A 13 -6.91 -4.46 7.29
CA SER A 13 -6.19 -5.73 7.16
C SER A 13 -5.87 -6.39 8.51
N SER A 14 -6.19 -5.73 9.63
CA SER A 14 -5.82 -6.21 10.96
C SER A 14 -6.48 -7.56 11.32
N GLU A 15 -7.76 -7.73 10.98
CA GLU A 15 -8.50 -8.99 11.18
C GLU A 15 -8.04 -10.13 10.26
N SER A 16 -7.24 -9.81 9.23
CA SER A 16 -6.58 -10.80 8.37
C SER A 16 -5.23 -11.28 8.93
N GLY A 17 -4.86 -10.86 10.14
CA GLY A 17 -3.60 -11.23 10.80
C GLY A 17 -2.39 -10.39 10.36
N ILE A 18 -2.59 -9.37 9.53
CA ILE A 18 -1.53 -8.44 9.12
C ILE A 18 -1.34 -7.40 10.22
N LYS A 19 -0.13 -7.33 10.78
CA LYS A 19 0.20 -6.33 11.79
C LYS A 19 0.27 -4.93 11.17
N THR A 20 -0.37 -3.98 11.82
CA THR A 20 -0.41 -2.59 11.37
C THR A 20 0.83 -1.83 11.84
N PHE A 21 1.23 -0.83 11.06
CA PHE A 21 2.12 0.22 11.57
C PHE A 21 1.42 1.00 12.68
N ARG A 22 2.17 1.40 13.71
CA ARG A 22 1.68 2.21 14.81
C ARG A 22 2.44 3.53 14.84
N ASP A 23 1.78 4.58 14.38
CA ASP A 23 2.35 5.93 14.35
C ASP A 23 2.84 6.40 15.74
N SER A 24 2.18 5.93 16.81
CA SER A 24 2.41 6.40 18.18
C SER A 24 3.76 6.01 18.79
N ASP A 25 4.34 4.89 18.37
CA ASP A 25 5.65 4.42 18.85
C ASP A 25 6.73 4.42 17.76
N GLY A 26 6.37 4.74 16.51
CA GLY A 26 7.30 4.77 15.38
C GLY A 26 7.80 3.39 14.97
N LEU A 27 7.16 2.32 15.45
CA LEU A 27 7.57 0.94 15.20
C LEU A 27 6.67 0.27 14.18
N TRP A 28 7.30 -0.45 13.26
CA TRP A 28 6.61 -1.42 12.39
C TRP A 28 7.14 -2.81 12.66
N GLU A 29 6.30 -3.65 13.28
CA GLU A 29 6.67 -5.01 13.70
C GLU A 29 7.92 -5.07 14.59
N GLY A 30 8.10 -4.05 15.45
CA GLY A 30 9.24 -3.97 16.37
C GLY A 30 10.51 -3.36 15.78
N TYR A 31 10.48 -2.93 14.50
CA TYR A 31 11.56 -2.18 13.87
C TYR A 31 11.25 -0.69 13.86
N ASN A 32 12.26 0.15 14.13
CA ASN A 32 12.15 1.58 13.85
C ASN A 32 12.03 1.79 12.34
N ILE A 33 11.09 2.61 11.89
CA ILE A 33 10.90 2.88 10.45
C ILE A 33 12.18 3.40 9.77
N GLU A 34 12.99 4.19 10.49
CA GLU A 34 14.26 4.75 10.03
C GLU A 34 15.34 3.69 9.72
N ASP A 35 15.13 2.45 10.18
CA ASP A 35 16.01 1.30 9.95
C ASP A 35 15.58 0.41 8.79
N VAL A 36 14.34 0.56 8.31
CA VAL A 36 13.73 -0.44 7.42
C VAL A 36 12.86 0.10 6.28
N ALA A 37 12.41 1.34 6.37
CA ALA A 37 11.42 1.92 5.44
C ALA A 37 11.80 3.34 5.00
N THR A 38 13.10 3.59 4.78
CA THR A 38 13.64 4.85 4.22
C THR A 38 14.72 4.58 3.17
N PRO A 39 14.93 5.48 2.20
CA PRO A 39 16.07 5.40 1.28
C PRO A 39 17.43 5.36 2.00
N GLN A 40 17.53 6.01 3.16
CA GLN A 40 18.70 6.02 4.04
C GLN A 40 18.94 4.63 4.63
N ALA A 41 17.90 3.95 5.13
CA ALA A 41 17.98 2.58 5.61
C ALA A 41 18.49 1.63 4.52
N TRP A 42 17.97 1.75 3.30
CA TRP A 42 18.39 0.94 2.17
C TRP A 42 19.86 1.13 1.81
N ARG A 43 20.34 2.38 1.79
CA ARG A 43 21.77 2.66 1.57
C ARG A 43 22.65 2.12 2.70
N ARG A 44 22.15 2.16 3.95
CA ARG A 44 22.89 1.71 5.14
C ARG A 44 22.99 0.19 5.22
N ASN A 45 21.88 -0.52 5.04
CA ASN A 45 21.82 -1.97 5.14
C ASN A 45 20.69 -2.54 4.26
N PRO A 46 20.93 -2.74 2.96
CA PRO A 46 19.91 -3.23 2.04
C PRO A 46 19.49 -4.67 2.35
N GLN A 47 20.37 -5.48 2.93
CA GLN A 47 20.06 -6.86 3.35
C GLN A 47 19.00 -6.87 4.45
N LEU A 48 19.13 -6.01 5.46
CA LEU A 48 18.14 -5.87 6.53
C LEU A 48 16.78 -5.43 5.98
N VAL A 49 16.77 -4.40 5.12
CA VAL A 49 15.53 -3.90 4.51
C VAL A 49 14.89 -4.97 3.62
N GLN A 50 15.68 -5.71 2.85
CA GLN A 50 15.19 -6.78 2.00
C GLN A 50 14.56 -7.92 2.81
N GLU A 51 15.24 -8.37 3.87
CA GLU A 51 14.74 -9.38 4.81
C GLU A 51 13.47 -8.90 5.50
N PHE A 52 13.46 -7.62 5.92
CA PHE A 52 12.29 -6.96 6.46
C PHE A 52 11.11 -7.15 5.48
N TYR A 53 11.20 -6.69 4.24
CA TYR A 53 10.08 -6.86 3.30
C TYR A 53 9.77 -8.32 2.92
N ASN A 54 10.74 -9.24 2.93
CA ASN A 54 10.50 -10.65 2.66
C ASN A 54 9.61 -11.30 3.73
N ILE A 55 9.88 -11.03 5.03
CA ILE A 55 9.03 -11.52 6.13
C ILE A 55 7.60 -11.00 5.99
N ARG A 56 7.43 -9.74 5.62
CA ARG A 56 6.09 -9.13 5.47
C ARG A 56 5.36 -9.67 4.25
N ARG A 57 6.06 -9.89 3.13
CA ARG A 57 5.48 -10.53 1.95
C ARG A 57 4.98 -11.93 2.29
N LYS A 58 5.75 -12.70 3.05
CA LYS A 58 5.34 -14.03 3.53
C LYS A 58 4.02 -13.96 4.31
N ALA A 59 3.92 -13.04 5.28
CA ALA A 59 2.71 -12.84 6.06
C ALA A 59 1.50 -12.43 5.19
N VAL A 60 1.70 -11.57 4.18
CA VAL A 60 0.64 -11.16 3.24
C VAL A 60 0.15 -12.34 2.39
N LEU A 61 1.07 -13.16 1.89
CA LEU A 61 0.73 -14.34 1.09
C LEU A 61 -0.03 -15.40 1.91
N GLU A 62 0.27 -15.53 3.21
CA GLU A 62 -0.41 -16.43 4.14
C GLU A 62 -1.77 -15.90 4.62
N ALA A 63 -1.97 -14.59 4.62
CA ALA A 63 -3.23 -13.96 5.00
C ALA A 63 -4.36 -14.28 4.02
N ALA A 64 -5.60 -14.11 4.44
CA ALA A 64 -6.80 -14.15 3.58
C ALA A 64 -7.62 -12.86 3.75
N PRO A 65 -8.36 -12.41 2.72
CA PRO A 65 -9.26 -11.26 2.87
C PRO A 65 -10.30 -11.53 3.96
N ASN A 66 -10.61 -10.51 4.75
CA ASN A 66 -11.64 -10.58 5.78
C ASN A 66 -12.99 -10.00 5.30
N ALA A 67 -13.99 -9.99 6.19
CA ALA A 67 -15.34 -9.52 5.88
C ALA A 67 -15.38 -8.08 5.33
N ALA A 68 -14.50 -7.18 5.78
CA ALA A 68 -14.47 -5.80 5.30
C ALA A 68 -14.06 -5.73 3.82
N HIS A 69 -13.04 -6.51 3.41
CA HIS A 69 -12.61 -6.56 2.02
C HIS A 69 -13.71 -7.11 1.11
N HIS A 70 -14.36 -8.20 1.52
CA HIS A 70 -15.47 -8.78 0.76
C HIS A 70 -16.66 -7.83 0.68
N ALA A 71 -16.95 -7.07 1.74
CA ALA A 71 -18.04 -6.09 1.72
C ALA A 71 -17.78 -4.97 0.70
N LEU A 72 -16.53 -4.52 0.54
CA LEU A 72 -16.18 -3.51 -0.47
C LEU A 72 -16.27 -4.08 -1.89
N ALA A 73 -15.80 -5.31 -2.11
CA ALA A 73 -15.96 -6.00 -3.39
C ALA A 73 -17.45 -6.23 -3.75
N ASP A 74 -18.29 -6.57 -2.76
CA ASP A 74 -19.73 -6.69 -2.95
C ASP A 74 -20.42 -5.34 -3.21
N LEU A 75 -19.91 -4.25 -2.65
CA LEU A 75 -20.41 -2.89 -2.91
C LEU A 75 -20.17 -2.47 -4.36
N GLU A 76 -19.01 -2.85 -4.94
CA GLU A 76 -18.66 -2.58 -6.34
C GLU A 76 -19.64 -3.23 -7.34
N LYS A 77 -20.36 -4.29 -6.94
CA LYS A 77 -21.42 -4.90 -7.77
C LYS A 77 -22.65 -4.00 -7.97
N LYS A 78 -22.83 -2.98 -7.12
CA LYS A 78 -24.01 -2.11 -7.10
C LYS A 78 -23.70 -0.64 -7.37
N HIS A 79 -22.45 -0.23 -7.19
CA HIS A 79 -22.01 1.16 -7.30
C HIS A 79 -20.67 1.24 -8.02
N LYS A 80 -20.35 2.42 -8.59
CA LYS A 80 -18.98 2.71 -9.02
C LYS A 80 -18.16 2.88 -7.75
N VAL A 81 -17.30 1.92 -7.42
CA VAL A 81 -16.41 1.98 -6.27
C VAL A 81 -14.98 2.19 -6.77
N THR A 82 -14.26 3.13 -6.16
CA THR A 82 -12.79 3.19 -6.26
C THR A 82 -12.20 3.06 -4.87
N ILE A 83 -11.36 2.06 -4.68
CA ILE A 83 -10.61 1.89 -3.43
C ILE A 83 -9.26 2.57 -3.61
N ILE A 84 -8.92 3.50 -2.72
CA ILE A 84 -7.61 4.11 -2.63
C ILE A 84 -7.01 3.60 -1.32
N THR A 85 -5.95 2.80 -1.41
CA THR A 85 -5.37 2.12 -0.25
C THR A 85 -3.96 2.61 0.05
N GLN A 86 -3.70 2.83 1.34
CA GLN A 86 -2.35 3.02 1.87
C GLN A 86 -1.63 1.69 2.11
N ASN A 87 -2.35 0.57 2.03
CA ASN A 87 -1.80 -0.75 2.27
C ASN A 87 -0.98 -1.21 1.06
N ILE A 88 0.00 -2.04 1.36
CA ILE A 88 0.87 -2.70 0.37
C ILE A 88 0.50 -4.17 0.17
N ASP A 89 -0.49 -4.68 0.90
CA ASP A 89 -1.06 -6.01 0.67
C ASP A 89 -2.01 -6.01 -0.54
N ASP A 90 -2.38 -7.19 -1.04
CA ASP A 90 -3.28 -7.40 -2.18
C ASP A 90 -4.67 -7.93 -1.75
N LEU A 91 -5.08 -7.65 -0.51
CA LEU A 91 -6.29 -8.22 0.07
C LEU A 91 -7.57 -7.74 -0.63
N HIS A 92 -7.58 -6.51 -1.14
CA HIS A 92 -8.73 -5.95 -1.87
C HIS A 92 -8.96 -6.69 -3.19
N GLU A 93 -7.90 -6.94 -3.95
CA GLU A 93 -7.90 -7.67 -5.21
C GLU A 93 -8.33 -9.11 -4.98
N ARG A 94 -7.73 -9.79 -3.99
CA ARG A 94 -8.08 -11.18 -3.65
C ARG A 94 -9.52 -11.32 -3.14
N ALA A 95 -10.10 -10.27 -2.56
CA ALA A 95 -11.52 -10.24 -2.21
C ALA A 95 -12.46 -10.06 -3.40
N GLY A 96 -11.93 -9.63 -4.56
CA GLY A 96 -12.66 -9.41 -5.80
C GLY A 96 -12.86 -7.95 -6.18
N SER A 97 -12.22 -7.00 -5.49
CA SER A 97 -12.28 -5.58 -5.89
C SER A 97 -11.51 -5.36 -7.19
N THR A 98 -12.06 -4.63 -8.16
CA THR A 98 -11.44 -4.46 -9.49
C THR A 98 -10.84 -3.09 -9.74
N ASN A 99 -11.21 -2.10 -8.94
CA ASN A 99 -10.74 -0.72 -9.09
C ASN A 99 -10.01 -0.24 -7.82
N VAL A 100 -8.74 -0.64 -7.70
CA VAL A 100 -7.88 -0.37 -6.54
C VAL A 100 -6.68 0.48 -6.95
N ILE A 101 -6.42 1.54 -6.18
CA ILE A 101 -5.28 2.44 -6.32
C ILE A 101 -4.38 2.27 -5.09
N HIS A 102 -3.20 1.69 -5.29
CA HIS A 102 -2.16 1.60 -4.27
C HIS A 102 -1.35 2.88 -4.19
N LEU A 103 -1.47 3.61 -3.09
CA LEU A 103 -0.66 4.81 -2.86
C LEU A 103 0.79 4.44 -2.57
N HIS A 104 1.02 3.40 -1.76
CA HIS A 104 2.35 3.06 -1.25
C HIS A 104 2.98 1.83 -1.92
N GLY A 105 2.53 1.49 -3.13
CA GLY A 105 2.97 0.30 -3.86
C GLY A 105 2.28 -0.99 -3.40
N ILE A 106 2.82 -2.12 -3.84
CA ILE A 106 2.25 -3.45 -3.59
C ILE A 106 3.39 -4.47 -3.39
N ILE A 107 3.35 -5.18 -2.27
CA ILE A 107 4.49 -5.96 -1.75
C ILE A 107 4.77 -7.23 -2.56
N THR A 108 3.79 -7.70 -3.35
CA THR A 108 3.92 -8.83 -4.28
C THR A 108 4.69 -8.45 -5.56
N ARG A 109 5.13 -7.19 -5.67
CA ARG A 109 6.00 -6.71 -6.73
C ARG A 109 7.33 -6.20 -6.19
N SER A 110 8.33 -6.18 -7.06
CA SER A 110 9.60 -5.50 -6.89
C SER A 110 9.70 -4.30 -7.85
N GLN A 111 10.63 -3.40 -7.57
CA GLN A 111 10.99 -2.31 -8.47
C GLN A 111 12.51 -2.15 -8.56
N SER A 112 12.99 -1.58 -9.65
CA SER A 112 14.39 -1.16 -9.78
C SER A 112 14.71 -0.04 -8.79
N ASN A 113 15.83 -0.17 -8.08
CA ASN A 113 16.32 0.90 -7.21
C ASN A 113 16.78 2.16 -7.99
N ALA A 114 17.05 2.03 -9.29
CA ALA A 114 17.49 3.17 -10.11
C ALA A 114 16.37 3.84 -10.90
N ASN A 115 15.30 3.08 -11.22
CA ASN A 115 14.13 3.58 -11.93
C ASN A 115 12.87 2.93 -11.34
N PRO A 116 12.10 3.63 -10.49
CA PRO A 116 10.94 3.06 -9.82
C PRO A 116 9.80 2.65 -10.77
N ASP A 117 9.77 3.16 -12.00
CA ASP A 117 8.76 2.80 -13.00
C ASP A 117 8.93 1.36 -13.53
N LEU A 118 10.13 0.80 -13.37
CA LEU A 118 10.43 -0.57 -13.75
C LEU A 118 10.04 -1.52 -12.61
N THR A 119 8.87 -2.15 -12.74
CA THR A 119 8.30 -3.04 -11.72
C THR A 119 8.11 -4.46 -12.24
N TYR A 120 8.29 -5.45 -11.36
CA TYR A 120 8.26 -6.87 -11.70
C TYR A 120 7.45 -7.65 -10.67
N PRO A 121 6.67 -8.68 -11.08
CA PRO A 121 6.08 -9.61 -10.12
C PRO A 121 7.19 -10.35 -9.35
N ILE A 122 6.91 -10.72 -8.11
CA ILE A 122 7.77 -11.60 -7.31
C ILE A 122 7.07 -12.96 -7.21
N ASP A 123 7.76 -14.03 -7.60
CA ASP A 123 7.27 -15.39 -7.40
C ASP A 123 7.59 -15.85 -5.96
N GLY A 124 6.54 -16.13 -5.19
CA GLY A 124 6.67 -16.51 -3.78
C GLY A 124 6.99 -15.32 -2.87
N TRP A 125 7.65 -15.60 -1.74
CA TRP A 125 7.84 -14.62 -0.67
C TRP A 125 9.22 -13.96 -0.65
N GLU A 126 10.21 -14.51 -1.35
CA GLU A 126 11.61 -14.10 -1.23
C GLU A 126 12.05 -13.29 -2.45
N LEU A 127 12.65 -12.12 -2.20
CA LEU A 127 13.45 -11.39 -3.18
C LEU A 127 14.88 -11.30 -2.65
N LYS A 128 15.87 -11.73 -3.44
CA LYS A 128 17.26 -11.87 -2.99
C LYS A 128 18.12 -10.68 -3.38
N MET A 129 19.12 -10.41 -2.55
CA MET A 129 20.22 -9.54 -2.94
C MET A 129 20.95 -10.14 -4.13
N GLY A 130 21.26 -9.31 -5.13
CA GLY A 130 21.86 -9.73 -6.40
C GLY A 130 20.87 -9.87 -7.55
N GLU A 131 19.56 -9.97 -7.28
CA GLU A 131 18.53 -9.88 -8.31
C GLU A 131 18.45 -8.45 -8.86
N ARG A 132 18.60 -8.31 -10.18
CA ARG A 132 18.76 -7.03 -10.86
C ARG A 132 17.78 -6.89 -12.02
N CYS A 133 17.35 -5.66 -12.28
CA CYS A 133 16.61 -5.32 -13.50
C CYS A 133 17.53 -5.28 -14.73
N GLU A 134 16.93 -5.03 -15.91
CA GLU A 134 17.66 -4.87 -17.17
C GLU A 134 18.69 -3.72 -17.18
N LEU A 135 18.59 -2.76 -16.26
CA LEU A 135 19.60 -1.71 -16.08
C LEU A 135 20.80 -2.15 -15.22
N GLY A 136 20.82 -3.40 -14.76
CA GLY A 136 21.79 -3.90 -13.79
C GLY A 136 21.59 -3.33 -12.38
N SER A 137 20.48 -2.64 -12.09
CA SER A 137 20.17 -2.10 -10.77
C SER A 137 19.54 -3.15 -9.87
N GLN A 138 19.88 -3.12 -8.57
CA GLN A 138 19.31 -4.02 -7.57
C GLN A 138 17.79 -3.83 -7.48
N LEU A 139 17.05 -4.94 -7.48
CA LEU A 139 15.63 -4.95 -7.19
C LEU A 139 15.39 -4.78 -5.68
N ARG A 140 14.38 -4.00 -5.33
CA ARG A 140 13.85 -3.81 -3.97
C ARG A 140 12.33 -4.04 -3.98
N ALA A 141 11.70 -4.12 -2.82
CA ALA A 141 10.24 -4.17 -2.74
C ALA A 141 9.60 -2.94 -3.43
N HIS A 142 8.51 -3.16 -4.17
CA HIS A 142 7.69 -2.09 -4.75
C HIS A 142 6.81 -1.47 -3.67
N VAL A 143 7.46 -0.71 -2.80
CA VAL A 143 6.86 -0.03 -1.65
C VAL A 143 7.43 1.37 -1.59
N VAL A 144 6.57 2.36 -1.43
CA VAL A 144 6.98 3.75 -1.21
C VAL A 144 7.48 3.89 0.22
N TRP A 145 8.72 4.34 0.37
CA TRP A 145 9.34 4.59 1.67
C TRP A 145 9.08 5.99 2.18
N PHE A 146 9.24 6.18 3.49
CA PHE A 146 9.21 7.52 4.06
C PHE A 146 10.32 8.38 3.43
N GLY A 147 9.93 9.57 2.99
CA GLY A 147 10.80 10.48 2.25
C GLY A 147 10.83 10.27 0.72
N GLU A 148 10.08 9.30 0.19
CA GLU A 148 9.85 9.16 -1.25
C GLU A 148 8.53 9.80 -1.67
N ASP A 149 8.45 10.19 -2.95
CA ASP A 149 7.21 10.68 -3.54
C ASP A 149 6.17 9.56 -3.64
N VAL A 150 4.90 9.91 -3.50
CA VAL A 150 3.74 9.01 -3.66
C VAL A 150 3.20 9.17 -5.09
N PRO A 151 3.54 8.29 -6.05
CA PRO A 151 3.29 8.59 -7.48
C PRO A 151 1.81 8.75 -7.83
N MET A 152 0.94 7.99 -7.13
CA MET A 152 -0.49 7.99 -7.39
C MET A 152 -1.27 9.08 -6.64
N ILE A 153 -0.60 9.98 -5.89
CA ILE A 153 -1.30 10.94 -5.04
C ILE A 153 -2.16 11.93 -5.83
N THR A 154 -1.67 12.43 -6.97
CA THR A 154 -2.41 13.36 -7.82
C THR A 154 -3.63 12.69 -8.45
N THR A 155 -3.46 11.45 -8.92
CA THR A 155 -4.56 10.64 -9.46
C THR A 155 -5.61 10.37 -8.38
N ALA A 156 -5.18 10.01 -7.17
CA ALA A 156 -6.07 9.79 -6.04
C ALA A 156 -6.85 11.06 -5.65
N ALA A 157 -6.19 12.23 -5.63
CA ALA A 157 -6.83 13.51 -5.35
C ALA A 157 -7.91 13.85 -6.39
N GLN A 158 -7.62 13.64 -7.68
CA GLN A 158 -8.60 13.81 -8.76
C GLN A 158 -9.81 12.88 -8.57
N ILE A 159 -9.58 11.60 -8.28
CA ILE A 159 -10.65 10.62 -8.00
C ILE A 159 -11.50 11.06 -6.80
N CYS A 160 -10.87 11.53 -5.72
CA CYS A 160 -11.57 12.05 -4.55
C CYS A 160 -12.47 13.25 -4.89
N SER A 161 -12.04 14.12 -5.81
CA SER A 161 -12.84 15.27 -6.26
C SER A 161 -14.09 14.92 -7.06
N GLU A 162 -14.19 13.69 -7.53
CA GLU A 162 -15.33 13.17 -8.27
C GLU A 162 -16.27 12.32 -7.40
N ALA A 163 -15.95 12.16 -6.10
CA ALA A 163 -16.70 11.32 -5.19
C ALA A 163 -18.09 11.90 -4.89
N ASP A 164 -19.12 11.05 -4.90
CA ASP A 164 -20.44 11.37 -4.33
C ASP A 164 -20.53 10.97 -2.84
N ILE A 165 -19.69 10.02 -2.42
CA ILE A 165 -19.57 9.50 -1.05
C ILE A 165 -18.10 9.14 -0.81
N LEU A 166 -17.56 9.57 0.33
CA LEU A 166 -16.26 9.12 0.83
C LEU A 166 -16.47 8.17 2.01
N ILE A 167 -15.81 7.00 1.97
CA ILE A 167 -15.74 6.08 3.10
C ILE A 167 -14.30 5.97 3.57
N LEU A 168 -14.04 6.21 4.85
CA LEU A 168 -12.73 6.02 5.46
C LEU A 168 -12.74 4.75 6.32
N VAL A 169 -11.81 3.82 6.07
CA VAL A 169 -11.73 2.55 6.80
C VAL A 169 -10.31 2.28 7.28
N GLY A 170 -10.13 2.11 8.58
CA GLY A 170 -8.89 1.57 9.15
C GLY A 170 -7.64 2.44 8.92
N SER A 171 -7.78 3.75 8.76
CA SER A 171 -6.65 4.69 8.69
C SER A 171 -6.68 5.67 9.86
N SER A 172 -5.50 5.99 10.41
CA SER A 172 -5.31 7.05 11.40
C SER A 172 -5.39 8.46 10.80
N LEU A 173 -5.30 8.58 9.46
CA LEU A 173 -5.09 9.85 8.75
C LEU A 173 -3.90 10.66 9.31
N ALA A 174 -2.85 9.99 9.79
CA ALA A 174 -1.64 10.66 10.26
C ALA A 174 -0.55 10.77 9.18
N VAL A 175 -0.55 9.88 8.20
CA VAL A 175 0.51 9.79 7.18
C VAL A 175 0.17 10.67 5.97
N TYR A 176 0.99 11.68 5.73
CA TYR A 176 0.90 12.53 4.55
C TYR A 176 1.70 11.94 3.37
N PRO A 177 1.26 12.18 2.12
CA PRO A 177 0.14 13.03 1.72
C PRO A 177 -1.25 12.36 1.76
N ALA A 178 -1.35 11.06 2.02
CA ALA A 178 -2.63 10.32 1.97
C ALA A 178 -3.71 10.91 2.91
N ALA A 179 -3.32 11.35 4.10
CA ALA A 179 -4.21 12.03 5.05
C ALA A 179 -4.92 13.27 4.47
N GLY A 180 -4.28 13.96 3.53
CA GLY A 180 -4.82 15.16 2.90
C GLY A 180 -5.90 14.89 1.84
N LEU A 181 -6.09 13.64 1.38
CA LEU A 181 -7.04 13.29 0.32
C LEU A 181 -8.49 13.64 0.68
N ILE A 182 -8.83 13.63 1.98
CA ILE A 182 -10.15 14.03 2.46
C ILE A 182 -10.50 15.48 2.10
N ASN A 183 -9.50 16.34 1.87
CA ASN A 183 -9.73 17.75 1.56
C ASN A 183 -10.06 17.99 0.08
N TYR A 184 -9.98 16.96 -0.76
CA TYR A 184 -10.26 17.06 -2.19
C TYR A 184 -11.69 16.66 -2.54
N VAL A 185 -12.47 16.10 -1.61
CA VAL A 185 -13.85 15.72 -1.89
C VAL A 185 -14.77 16.95 -2.02
N PRO A 186 -15.84 16.88 -2.84
CA PRO A 186 -16.80 17.97 -2.98
C PRO A 186 -17.46 18.37 -1.65
N LEU A 187 -17.89 19.63 -1.57
CA LEU A 187 -18.68 20.11 -0.43
C LEU A 187 -19.99 19.32 -0.30
N GLY A 188 -20.24 18.78 0.91
CA GLY A 188 -21.43 18.00 1.22
C GLY A 188 -21.28 16.49 1.05
N VAL A 189 -20.06 16.02 0.72
CA VAL A 189 -19.64 14.60 0.72
C VAL A 189 -19.09 14.20 2.08
#